data_AF-A0A1B6F066-F1
#
_entry.id   AF-A0A1B6F066-F1
#
_cell.length_a   1.000
_cell.length_b   1.000
_cell.length_c   1.000
_cell.angle_alpha   90.00
_cell.angle_beta   90.00
_cell.angle_gamma   90.00
#
_symmetry.space_group_name_H-M   'P 1'
#
loop_
_entity.id
_entity.type
_entity.pdbx_description
1 polymer ?
#
loop_
_entity_poly.entity_id
_entity_poly.type
_entity_poly.pdbx_seq_one_letter_code
_entity_poly.pdbx_strand_id
1 'polypeptide(L)'
;QLAQRFCEMAQTEMQVCERLVHEQHLQHQGFMAVIANMDDTVPSVKNSTEQFLNMFQEFLENKPHYLQLSETVQEVAATLATIPLLPSLVEQVPQDPMTSITSCKDIEGQRDNMSLLDWLQLRSSNDSFHQLSQICTRGLQQYTEEMVSNVQMLLTNMLTSFGDENLRSIKGLPERFSGLEKLLKDARVIVQEQGDLAQAIHQNSTRASNLGDNSILPDLCASHRRQLILMQTNHKRIKDVHRRVVIAKTELIQTIYIRLKWAYGVECQMSVLSERIHMISSGLKTLKDELNILQQTHSVPHLYLTAVAEVVRRRTFSHAFLMWANDLACQLCAVHSEEVARRQNFQTQFEGHILSNLF
;
A
#
# COMPACT_ATOMS: atom_id res chain seq x y z
N GLN A 1 3.95 -64.00 -23.37
CA GLN A 1 3.08 -63.52 -22.27
C GLN A 1 3.88 -63.00 -21.07
N LEU A 2 4.66 -63.82 -20.34
CA LEU A 2 5.40 -63.33 -19.15
C LEU A 2 6.45 -62.23 -19.47
N ALA A 3 7.23 -62.40 -20.53
CA ALA A 3 8.23 -61.41 -20.95
C ALA A 3 7.60 -60.05 -21.33
N GLN A 4 6.45 -60.07 -22.03
CA GLN A 4 5.70 -58.85 -22.36
C GLN A 4 5.23 -58.12 -21.09
N ARG A 5 4.72 -58.85 -20.09
CA ARG A 5 4.35 -58.26 -18.80
C ARG A 5 5.54 -57.60 -18.09
N PHE A 6 6.72 -58.21 -18.11
CA PHE A 6 7.93 -57.59 -17.54
C PHE A 6 8.31 -56.28 -18.25
N CYS A 7 8.14 -56.22 -19.57
CA CYS A 7 8.36 -55.01 -20.36
C CYS A 7 7.33 -53.92 -20.03
N GLU A 8 6.03 -54.25 -20.00
CA GLU A 8 4.95 -53.32 -19.63
C GLU A 8 5.14 -52.76 -18.22
N MET A 9 5.50 -53.62 -17.25
CA MET A 9 5.83 -53.20 -15.89
C MET A 9 7.05 -52.28 -15.87
N ALA A 10 8.11 -52.60 -16.61
CA ALA A 10 9.31 -51.77 -16.70
C ALA A 10 9.00 -50.37 -17.25
N GLN A 11 8.20 -50.28 -18.32
CA GLN A 11 7.76 -49.01 -18.90
C GLN A 11 6.91 -48.19 -17.93
N THR A 12 5.98 -48.85 -17.24
CA THR A 12 5.11 -48.18 -16.24
C THR A 12 5.94 -47.63 -15.09
N GLU A 13 6.85 -48.44 -14.54
CA GLU A 13 7.74 -48.04 -13.44
C GLU A 13 8.64 -46.87 -13.86
N MET A 14 9.15 -46.88 -15.09
CA MET A 14 9.95 -45.78 -15.65
C MET A 14 9.15 -44.48 -15.73
N GLN A 15 7.95 -44.51 -16.31
CA GLN A 15 7.07 -43.33 -16.42
C GLN A 15 6.73 -42.75 -15.04
N VAL A 16 6.51 -43.62 -14.04
CA VAL A 16 6.30 -43.18 -12.65
C VAL A 16 7.55 -42.45 -12.14
N CYS A 17 8.74 -43.02 -12.32
CA CYS A 17 9.99 -42.39 -11.86
C CYS A 17 10.23 -41.02 -12.51
N GLU A 18 9.99 -40.89 -13.82
CA GLU A 18 10.15 -39.63 -14.56
C GLU A 18 9.20 -38.56 -14.04
N ARG A 19 7.92 -38.91 -13.85
CA ARG A 19 6.93 -38.01 -13.26
C ARG A 19 7.34 -37.59 -11.85
N LEU A 20 7.79 -38.51 -11.01
CA LEU A 20 8.18 -38.19 -9.63
C LEU A 20 9.39 -37.25 -9.58
N VAL A 21 10.38 -37.42 -10.47
CA VAL A 21 11.52 -36.51 -10.57
C VAL A 21 11.09 -35.15 -11.14
N HIS A 22 10.22 -35.12 -12.14
CA HIS A 22 9.67 -33.88 -12.67
C HIS A 22 8.90 -33.10 -11.60
N GLU A 23 8.03 -33.76 -10.82
CA GLU A 23 7.33 -33.13 -9.70
C GLU A 23 8.28 -32.56 -8.65
N GLN A 24 9.43 -33.21 -8.38
CA GLN A 24 10.44 -32.66 -7.46
C GLN A 24 11.04 -31.35 -7.98
N HIS A 25 11.28 -31.23 -9.30
CA HIS A 25 11.72 -29.98 -9.91
C HIS A 25 10.66 -28.89 -9.76
N LEU A 26 9.39 -29.21 -10.02
CA LEU A 26 8.28 -28.26 -9.84
C LEU A 26 8.14 -27.81 -8.38
N GLN A 27 8.28 -28.72 -7.41
CA GLN A 27 8.27 -28.40 -5.99
C GLN A 27 9.41 -27.44 -5.61
N HIS A 28 10.61 -27.68 -6.11
CA HIS A 28 11.74 -26.78 -5.91
C HIS A 28 11.52 -25.40 -6.55
N GLN A 29 11.01 -25.36 -7.79
CA GLN A 29 10.67 -24.10 -8.46
C GLN A 29 9.61 -23.31 -7.69
N GLY A 30 8.57 -23.97 -7.17
CA GLY A 30 7.56 -23.35 -6.33
C GLY A 30 8.16 -22.77 -5.05
N PHE A 31 9.06 -23.49 -4.39
CA PHE A 31 9.79 -22.96 -3.24
C PHE A 31 10.63 -21.72 -3.60
N MET A 32 11.34 -21.73 -4.73
CA MET A 32 12.11 -20.56 -5.18
C MET A 32 11.26 -19.35 -5.53
N ALA A 33 10.05 -19.57 -6.07
CA ALA A 33 9.10 -18.48 -6.30
C ALA A 33 8.66 -17.83 -4.99
N VAL A 34 8.45 -18.61 -3.91
CA VAL A 34 8.13 -18.07 -2.58
C VAL A 34 9.30 -17.24 -2.04
N ILE A 35 10.53 -17.73 -2.14
CA ILE A 35 11.71 -16.98 -1.69
C ILE A 35 11.88 -15.68 -2.46
N ALA A 36 11.75 -15.71 -3.79
CA ALA A 36 11.82 -14.50 -4.62
C ALA A 36 10.74 -13.47 -4.22
N ASN A 37 9.52 -13.94 -3.95
CA ASN A 37 8.46 -13.05 -3.47
C ASN A 37 8.78 -12.43 -2.10
N MET A 38 9.35 -13.21 -1.17
CA MET A 38 9.79 -12.68 0.12
C MET A 38 10.94 -11.68 -0.04
N ASP A 39 11.87 -11.93 -0.97
CA ASP A 39 12.98 -11.04 -1.27
C ASP A 39 12.52 -9.67 -1.82
N ASP A 40 11.36 -9.61 -2.46
CA ASP A 40 10.76 -8.35 -2.90
C ASP A 40 9.91 -7.70 -1.80
N THR A 41 9.10 -8.49 -1.08
CA THR A 41 8.08 -7.97 -0.16
C THR A 41 8.64 -7.56 1.20
N VAL A 42 9.59 -8.30 1.76
CA VAL A 42 10.20 -7.99 3.07
C VAL A 42 10.92 -6.63 3.04
N PRO A 43 11.77 -6.30 2.04
CA PRO A 43 12.38 -4.98 1.95
C PRO A 43 11.37 -3.86 1.76
N SER A 44 10.29 -4.08 1.00
CA SER A 44 9.23 -3.09 0.82
C SER A 44 8.53 -2.76 2.14
N VAL A 45 8.18 -3.78 2.93
CA VAL A 45 7.58 -3.61 4.27
C VAL A 45 8.56 -2.92 5.22
N LYS A 46 9.85 -3.31 5.19
CA LYS A 46 10.90 -2.65 5.97
C LYS A 46 10.96 -1.15 5.68
N ASN A 47 11.13 -0.77 4.41
CA ASN A 47 11.25 0.64 4.01
C ASN A 47 10.01 1.44 4.40
N SER A 48 8.81 0.89 4.19
CA SER A 48 7.56 1.54 4.57
C SER A 48 7.43 1.71 6.09
N THR A 49 7.89 0.72 6.86
CA THR A 49 7.91 0.78 8.33
C THR A 49 8.89 1.84 8.83
N GLU A 50 10.09 1.91 8.26
CA GLU A 50 11.09 2.93 8.61
C GLU A 50 10.60 4.34 8.32
N GLN A 51 9.95 4.56 7.17
CA GLN A 51 9.31 5.85 6.86
C GLN A 51 8.23 6.23 7.88
N PHE A 52 7.38 5.27 8.26
CA PHE A 52 6.38 5.47 9.29
C PHE A 52 6.99 5.82 10.66
N LEU A 53 8.05 5.09 11.07
CA LEU A 53 8.74 5.35 12.33
C LEU A 53 9.34 6.76 12.37
N ASN A 54 9.94 7.23 11.27
CA ASN A 54 10.46 8.59 11.17
C ASN A 54 9.36 9.64 11.32
N MET A 55 8.22 9.47 10.63
CA MET A 55 7.06 10.38 10.76
C MET A 55 6.46 10.38 12.17
N PHE A 56 6.46 9.23 12.85
CA PHE A 56 5.99 9.14 14.22
C PHE A 56 6.99 9.81 15.18
N GLN A 57 8.29 9.63 14.97
CA GLN A 57 9.31 10.30 15.78
C GLN A 57 9.19 11.84 15.67
N GLU A 58 9.03 12.38 14.47
CA GLU A 58 8.77 13.81 14.26
C GLU A 58 7.49 14.29 14.98
N PHE A 59 6.45 13.46 15.02
CA PHE A 59 5.25 13.77 15.79
C PHE A 59 5.52 13.81 17.30
N LEU A 60 6.33 12.89 17.83
CA LEU A 60 6.70 12.86 19.24
C LEU A 60 7.56 14.06 19.63
N GLU A 61 8.43 14.53 18.75
CA GLU A 61 9.22 15.77 18.96
C GLU A 61 8.32 17.01 19.06
N ASN A 62 7.22 17.05 18.30
CA ASN A 62 6.25 18.15 18.33
C ASN A 62 5.19 18.02 19.44
N LYS A 63 5.09 16.86 20.09
CA LYS A 63 4.15 16.57 21.20
C LYS A 63 4.12 17.65 22.31
N PRO A 64 5.24 18.17 22.85
CA PRO A 64 5.19 19.20 23.89
C PRO A 64 4.51 20.49 23.42
N HIS A 65 4.72 20.89 22.16
CA HIS A 65 4.04 22.05 21.59
C HIS A 65 2.52 21.85 21.50
N TYR A 66 2.08 20.66 21.07
CA TYR A 66 0.66 20.32 21.02
C TYR A 66 0.01 20.23 22.41
N LEU A 67 0.73 19.75 23.42
CA LEU A 67 0.26 19.75 24.81
C LEU A 67 0.05 21.18 25.32
N GLN A 68 1.01 22.08 25.08
CA GLN A 68 0.89 23.48 25.45
C GLN A 68 -0.34 24.15 24.82
N LEU A 69 -0.59 23.90 23.53
CA LEU A 69 -1.79 24.39 22.84
C LEU A 69 -3.08 23.83 23.47
N SER A 70 -3.08 22.58 23.89
CA SER A 70 -4.24 21.95 24.50
C SER A 70 -4.55 22.52 25.89
N GLU A 71 -3.52 22.84 26.67
CA GLU A 71 -3.66 23.45 28.01
C GLU A 71 -4.16 24.90 27.94
N THR A 72 -3.68 25.67 26.96
CA THR A 72 -3.97 27.11 26.82
C THR A 72 -5.25 27.41 26.03
N VAL A 73 -5.90 26.41 25.43
CA VAL A 73 -7.10 26.64 24.59
C VAL A 73 -8.26 27.24 25.38
N GLN A 74 -8.38 26.95 26.67
CA GLN A 74 -9.44 27.51 27.50
C GLN A 74 -9.26 29.01 27.75
N GLU A 75 -8.00 29.47 27.84
CA GLU A 75 -7.67 30.90 27.93
C GLU A 75 -7.98 31.60 26.61
N VAL A 76 -7.71 30.93 25.48
CA VAL A 76 -8.10 31.45 24.15
C VAL A 76 -9.61 31.49 24.00
N ALA A 77 -10.34 30.49 24.47
CA ALA A 77 -11.81 30.51 24.48
C ALA A 77 -12.35 31.70 25.30
N ALA A 78 -11.77 31.95 26.49
CA ALA A 78 -12.12 33.12 27.30
C ALA A 78 -11.82 34.44 26.55
N THR A 79 -10.70 34.50 25.83
CA THR A 79 -10.35 35.66 24.99
C THR A 79 -11.36 35.84 23.85
N LEU A 80 -11.73 34.76 23.15
CA LEU A 80 -12.72 34.77 22.07
C LEU A 80 -14.10 35.24 22.55
N ALA A 81 -14.49 34.91 23.79
CA ALA A 81 -15.75 35.37 24.38
C ALA A 81 -15.78 36.90 24.59
N THR A 82 -14.61 37.53 24.78
CA THR A 82 -14.52 38.99 24.94
C THR A 82 -14.51 39.77 23.63
N ILE A 83 -14.25 39.10 22.50
CA ILE A 83 -14.13 39.77 21.20
C ILE A 83 -15.51 39.82 20.54
N PRO A 84 -16.11 41.01 20.36
CA PRO A 84 -17.41 41.14 19.70
C PRO A 84 -17.29 40.86 18.20
N LEU A 85 -18.29 40.14 17.66
CA LEU A 85 -18.45 40.00 16.22
C LEU A 85 -19.01 41.30 15.63
N LEU A 86 -18.44 41.75 14.51
CA LEU A 86 -18.92 42.96 13.84
C LEU A 86 -20.38 42.76 13.36
N PRO A 87 -21.29 43.73 13.57
CA PRO A 87 -22.72 43.58 13.23
C PRO A 87 -22.98 43.17 11.77
N SER A 88 -22.20 43.71 10.82
CA SER A 88 -22.31 43.35 9.40
C SER A 88 -21.98 41.88 9.09
N LEU A 89 -21.28 41.18 9.99
CA LEU A 89 -20.99 39.76 9.88
C LEU A 89 -22.05 38.89 10.58
N VAL A 90 -22.69 39.41 11.64
CA VAL A 90 -23.79 38.74 12.34
C VAL A 90 -24.98 38.52 11.40
N GLU A 91 -25.30 39.50 10.56
CA GLU A 91 -26.38 39.42 9.57
C GLU A 91 -26.13 38.37 8.46
N GLN A 92 -24.86 38.00 8.23
CA GLN A 92 -24.46 37.07 7.19
C GLN A 92 -24.41 35.61 7.65
N VAL A 93 -24.69 35.33 8.94
CA VAL A 93 -24.78 33.96 9.45
C VAL A 93 -26.02 33.29 8.83
N PRO A 94 -25.86 32.24 8.00
CA PRO A 94 -27.01 31.57 7.39
C PRO A 94 -27.92 30.97 8.47
N GLN A 95 -29.22 31.13 8.32
CA GLN A 95 -30.20 30.32 9.04
C GLN A 95 -30.15 28.90 8.45
N ASP A 96 -29.25 28.04 8.92
CA ASP A 96 -29.32 26.62 8.56
C ASP A 96 -30.54 25.99 9.26
N PRO A 97 -31.53 25.45 8.53
CA PRO A 97 -32.74 24.88 9.15
C PRO A 97 -32.49 23.53 9.84
N MET A 98 -31.23 23.08 9.95
CA MET A 98 -30.85 21.80 10.54
C MET A 98 -30.20 21.89 11.92
N THR A 99 -29.85 23.08 12.42
CA THR A 99 -29.47 23.26 13.84
C THR A 99 -30.74 23.24 14.69
N SER A 100 -31.11 22.03 15.10
CA SER A 100 -32.25 21.82 15.99
C SER A 100 -31.92 22.30 17.41
N ILE A 101 -32.93 22.92 18.03
CA ILE A 101 -33.05 23.23 19.47
C ILE A 101 -32.33 24.52 19.92
N THR A 102 -32.78 25.67 19.43
CA THR A 102 -32.99 26.83 20.31
C THR A 102 -34.10 27.69 19.71
N SER A 103 -35.05 28.07 20.55
CA SER A 103 -36.25 28.81 20.20
C SER A 103 -35.91 30.07 19.38
N CYS A 104 -36.64 30.29 18.28
CA CYS A 104 -36.50 31.47 17.41
C CYS A 104 -36.68 32.82 18.13
N LYS A 105 -37.03 32.84 19.42
CA LYS A 105 -37.16 34.06 20.23
C LYS A 105 -35.88 34.48 20.95
N ASP A 106 -34.88 33.59 21.08
CA ASP A 106 -33.64 33.90 21.81
C ASP A 106 -32.53 34.47 20.89
N ILE A 107 -32.65 34.23 19.58
CA ILE A 107 -31.68 34.68 18.56
C ILE A 107 -31.84 36.18 18.24
N GLU A 108 -33.06 36.72 18.26
CA GLU A 108 -33.31 38.14 17.96
C GLU A 108 -32.73 39.08 19.03
N GLY A 109 -32.62 38.63 20.29
CA GLY A 109 -31.98 39.40 21.38
C GLY A 109 -30.46 39.21 21.48
N GLN A 110 -29.89 38.14 20.92
CA GLN A 110 -28.45 37.85 20.95
C GLN A 110 -27.64 38.44 19.79
N ARG A 111 -28.29 38.93 18.72
CA ARG A 111 -27.59 39.48 17.55
C ARG A 111 -26.79 40.75 17.83
N ASP A 112 -27.20 41.54 18.81
CA ASP A 112 -26.51 42.81 19.12
C ASP A 112 -25.21 42.62 19.94
N ASN A 113 -24.98 41.44 20.53
CA ASN A 113 -23.84 41.18 21.43
C ASN A 113 -23.19 39.80 21.20
N MET A 114 -23.23 39.29 19.97
CA MET A 114 -22.64 38.01 19.63
C MET A 114 -21.10 38.09 19.63
N SER A 115 -20.42 37.24 20.41
CA SER A 115 -18.96 37.13 20.42
C SER A 115 -18.43 36.23 19.31
N LEU A 116 -17.13 36.29 19.03
CA LEU A 116 -16.47 35.31 18.16
C LEU A 116 -16.59 33.89 18.67
N LEU A 117 -16.56 33.70 20.01
CA LEU A 117 -16.76 32.38 20.60
C LEU A 117 -18.16 31.83 20.29
N ASP A 118 -19.19 32.66 20.45
CA ASP A 118 -20.58 32.27 20.14
C ASP A 118 -20.72 31.90 18.67
N TRP A 119 -20.06 32.63 17.77
CA TRP A 119 -20.04 32.33 16.33
C TRP A 119 -19.39 30.98 16.01
N LEU A 120 -18.29 30.66 16.68
CA LEU A 120 -17.62 29.36 16.53
C LEU A 120 -18.51 28.23 17.09
N GLN A 121 -19.09 28.42 18.27
CA GLN A 121 -19.96 27.43 18.92
C GLN A 121 -21.29 27.19 18.18
N LEU A 122 -21.82 28.18 17.46
CA LEU A 122 -22.96 27.95 16.56
C LEU A 122 -22.65 26.99 15.41
N ARG A 123 -21.36 26.80 15.07
CA ARG A 123 -20.89 25.89 14.03
C ARG A 123 -20.31 24.59 14.57
N SER A 124 -19.99 24.53 15.87
CA SER A 124 -19.44 23.37 16.57
C SER A 124 -20.14 23.20 17.90
N SER A 125 -20.76 22.04 18.16
CA SER A 125 -21.49 21.73 19.40
C SER A 125 -20.97 22.44 20.66
N ASN A 126 -21.85 23.00 21.49
CA ASN A 126 -21.55 23.95 22.59
C ASN A 126 -20.42 23.55 23.57
N ASP A 127 -20.07 22.25 23.69
CA ASP A 127 -18.95 21.73 24.51
C ASP A 127 -17.63 21.51 23.74
N SER A 128 -17.53 22.00 22.51
CA SER A 128 -16.47 21.66 21.55
C SER A 128 -15.05 21.94 22.02
N PHE A 129 -14.74 23.10 22.63
CA PHE A 129 -13.34 23.43 22.96
C PHE A 129 -12.79 22.62 24.14
N HIS A 130 -13.58 22.43 25.19
CA HIS A 130 -13.18 21.60 26.33
C HIS A 130 -13.08 20.12 25.90
N GLN A 131 -14.04 19.65 25.09
CA GLN A 131 -14.01 18.32 24.53
C GLN A 131 -12.83 18.11 23.58
N LEU A 132 -12.52 19.10 22.72
CA LEU A 132 -11.37 19.09 21.80
C LEU A 132 -10.05 19.03 22.58
N SER A 133 -9.90 19.85 23.63
CA SER A 133 -8.74 19.79 24.52
C SER A 133 -8.58 18.41 25.16
N GLN A 134 -9.68 17.85 25.67
CA GLN A 134 -9.65 16.55 26.32
C GLN A 134 -9.31 15.42 25.35
N ILE A 135 -9.87 15.44 24.13
CA ILE A 135 -9.56 14.50 23.04
C ILE A 135 -8.09 14.61 22.65
N CYS A 136 -7.59 15.82 22.41
CA CYS A 136 -6.20 16.06 22.02
C CYS A 136 -5.24 15.62 23.13
N THR A 137 -5.49 16.00 24.39
CA THR A 137 -4.65 15.64 25.53
C THR A 137 -4.59 14.12 25.72
N ARG A 138 -5.74 13.45 25.70
CA ARG A 138 -5.82 11.99 25.82
C ARG A 138 -5.13 11.29 24.65
N GLY A 139 -5.35 11.78 23.43
CA GLY A 139 -4.69 11.27 22.22
C GLY A 139 -3.18 11.41 22.31
N LEU A 140 -2.67 12.59 22.66
CA LEU A 140 -1.25 12.85 22.84
C LEU A 140 -0.64 11.94 23.91
N GLN A 141 -1.33 11.71 25.03
CA GLN A 141 -0.87 10.77 26.08
C GLN A 141 -0.79 9.33 25.59
N GLN A 142 -1.71 8.90 24.73
CA GLN A 142 -1.76 7.53 24.21
C GLN A 142 -0.57 7.19 23.33
N TYR A 143 -0.07 8.13 22.51
CA TYR A 143 1.06 7.90 21.62
C TYR A 143 2.39 8.15 22.34
N THR A 144 3.16 7.09 22.53
CA THR A 144 4.41 7.08 23.31
C THR A 144 5.59 6.49 22.54
N GLU A 145 6.81 6.75 23.00
CA GLU A 145 8.04 6.12 22.49
C GLU A 145 8.02 4.59 22.63
N GLU A 146 7.26 4.05 23.58
CA GLU A 146 7.07 2.61 23.74
C GLU A 146 6.37 1.99 22.52
N MET A 147 5.41 2.71 21.90
CA MET A 147 4.76 2.23 20.67
C MET A 147 5.74 2.15 19.52
N VAL A 148 6.63 3.13 19.38
CA VAL A 148 7.72 3.15 18.39
C VAL A 148 8.65 1.95 18.62
N SER A 149 9.08 1.76 19.86
CA SER A 149 9.95 0.64 20.27
C SER A 149 9.31 -0.72 19.97
N ASN A 150 7.99 -0.86 20.22
CA ASN A 150 7.24 -2.08 19.92
C ASN A 150 7.21 -2.38 18.41
N VAL A 151 6.97 -1.37 17.56
CA VAL A 151 6.99 -1.54 16.10
C VAL A 151 8.40 -1.88 15.61
N GLN A 152 9.44 -1.23 16.15
CA GLN A 152 10.84 -1.54 15.85
C GLN A 152 11.23 -2.97 16.25
N MET A 153 10.76 -3.44 17.42
CA MET A 153 10.98 -4.80 17.87
C MET A 153 10.32 -5.82 16.93
N LEU A 154 9.07 -5.59 16.52
CA LEU A 154 8.38 -6.45 15.55
C LEU A 154 9.12 -6.49 14.21
N LEU A 155 9.56 -5.35 13.70
CA LEU A 155 10.38 -5.26 12.47
C LEU A 155 11.69 -6.05 12.63
N THR A 156 12.41 -5.86 13.74
CA THR A 156 13.68 -6.54 13.99
C THR A 156 13.50 -8.06 14.10
N ASN A 157 12.44 -8.52 14.78
CA ASN A 157 12.12 -9.95 14.88
C ASN A 157 11.79 -10.56 13.51
N MET A 158 11.06 -9.83 12.66
CA MET A 158 10.76 -10.27 11.31
C MET A 158 12.03 -10.35 10.44
N LEU A 159 12.88 -9.33 10.48
CA LEU A 159 14.12 -9.29 9.72
C LEU A 159 15.13 -10.35 10.18
N THR A 160 15.22 -10.64 11.48
CA THR A 160 16.07 -11.71 11.99
C THR A 160 15.57 -13.09 11.55
N SER A 161 14.26 -13.32 11.58
CA SER A 161 13.65 -14.55 11.06
C SER A 161 13.89 -14.70 9.54
N PHE A 162 13.74 -13.62 8.79
CA PHE A 162 13.99 -13.58 7.35
C PHE A 162 15.46 -13.84 7.00
N GLY A 163 16.40 -13.39 7.83
CA GLY A 163 17.85 -13.52 7.59
C GLY A 163 18.43 -14.93 7.73
N ASP A 164 17.64 -15.96 8.05
CA ASP A 164 18.15 -17.34 8.17
C ASP A 164 18.38 -18.00 6.79
N GLU A 165 19.61 -17.87 6.30
CA GLU A 165 20.07 -18.46 5.03
C GLU A 165 19.87 -19.99 4.93
N ASN A 166 19.82 -20.71 6.07
CA ASN A 166 19.61 -22.16 6.04
C ASN A 166 18.18 -22.51 5.63
N LEU A 167 17.22 -21.63 5.91
CA LEU A 167 15.81 -21.81 5.57
C LEU A 167 15.50 -21.24 4.18
N ARG A 168 16.26 -20.24 3.73
CA ARG A 168 16.15 -19.66 2.37
C ARG A 168 16.68 -20.57 1.27
N SER A 169 17.65 -21.43 1.57
CA SER A 169 18.31 -22.28 0.57
C SER A 169 18.26 -23.77 0.92
N ILE A 170 18.29 -24.63 -0.11
CA ILE A 170 18.48 -26.08 0.03
C ILE A 170 19.85 -26.44 -0.56
N LYS A 171 20.83 -26.65 0.32
CA LYS A 171 22.21 -26.97 -0.06
C LYS A 171 22.29 -28.33 -0.75
N GLY A 172 23.13 -28.44 -1.79
CA GLY A 172 23.40 -29.70 -2.48
C GLY A 172 22.27 -30.22 -3.39
N LEU A 173 21.23 -29.41 -3.63
CA LEU A 173 20.08 -29.84 -4.43
C LEU A 173 20.39 -30.01 -5.93
N PRO A 174 21.22 -29.15 -6.59
CA PRO A 174 21.62 -29.36 -7.98
C PRO A 174 22.33 -30.69 -8.20
N GLU A 175 23.24 -31.07 -7.31
CA GLU A 175 23.96 -32.34 -7.38
C GLU A 175 23.00 -33.53 -7.19
N ARG A 176 22.02 -33.40 -6.29
CA ARG A 176 20.97 -34.41 -6.08
C ARG A 176 20.11 -34.58 -7.34
N PHE A 177 19.69 -33.49 -7.99
CA PHE A 177 18.92 -33.56 -9.24
C PHE A 177 19.71 -34.19 -10.38
N SER A 178 20.97 -33.79 -10.56
CA SER A 178 21.86 -34.42 -11.55
C SER A 178 22.04 -35.92 -11.29
N GLY A 179 22.15 -36.32 -10.02
CA GLY A 179 22.16 -37.73 -9.62
C GLY A 179 20.87 -38.48 -9.98
N LEU A 180 19.70 -37.87 -9.77
CA LEU A 180 18.41 -38.44 -10.14
C LEU A 180 18.25 -38.56 -11.66
N GLU A 181 18.67 -37.56 -12.43
CA GLU A 181 18.65 -37.61 -13.89
C GLU A 181 19.53 -38.73 -14.43
N LYS A 182 20.73 -38.92 -13.85
CA LYS A 182 21.61 -40.03 -14.19
C LYS A 182 20.95 -41.38 -13.89
N LEU A 183 20.31 -41.52 -12.72
CA LEU A 183 19.58 -42.75 -12.37
C LEU A 183 18.43 -43.05 -13.33
N LEU A 184 17.69 -42.03 -13.76
CA LEU A 184 16.64 -42.18 -14.78
C LEU A 184 17.23 -42.61 -16.12
N LYS A 185 18.34 -41.99 -16.55
CA LYS A 185 19.01 -42.37 -17.80
C LYS A 185 19.45 -43.83 -17.78
N ASP A 186 20.06 -44.28 -16.68
CA ASP A 186 20.47 -45.67 -16.50
C ASP A 186 19.26 -46.62 -16.49
N ALA A 187 18.14 -46.21 -15.88
CA ALA A 187 16.91 -46.99 -15.89
C ALA A 187 16.27 -47.11 -17.28
N ARG A 188 16.33 -46.07 -18.12
CA ARG A 188 15.85 -46.14 -19.51
C ARG A 188 16.58 -47.21 -20.31
N VAL A 189 17.89 -47.37 -20.10
CA VAL A 189 18.68 -48.44 -20.73
C VAL A 189 18.16 -49.82 -20.31
N ILE A 190 17.91 -50.02 -19.00
CA ILE A 190 17.39 -51.30 -18.48
C ILE A 190 15.98 -51.60 -19.04
N VAL A 191 15.14 -50.58 -19.19
CA VAL A 191 13.80 -50.71 -19.78
C VAL A 191 13.88 -51.07 -21.26
N GLN A 192 14.82 -50.48 -22.00
CA GLN A 192 15.08 -50.83 -23.40
C GLN A 192 15.54 -52.29 -23.52
N GLU A 193 16.49 -52.72 -22.67
CA GLU A 193 16.92 -54.13 -22.62
C GLU A 193 15.76 -55.09 -22.32
N GLN A 194 14.82 -54.72 -21.45
CA GLN A 194 13.60 -55.51 -21.21
C GLN A 194 12.73 -55.64 -22.46
N GLY A 195 12.62 -54.55 -23.24
CA GLY A 195 11.94 -54.55 -24.54
C GLY A 195 12.60 -55.50 -25.54
N ASP A 196 13.92 -55.39 -25.68
CA ASP A 196 14.72 -56.21 -26.59
C ASP A 196 14.62 -57.70 -26.24
N LEU A 197 14.72 -58.06 -24.94
CA LEU A 197 14.56 -59.43 -24.45
C LEU A 197 13.14 -59.96 -24.68
N ALA A 198 12.11 -59.16 -24.44
CA ALA A 198 10.73 -59.56 -24.69
C ALA A 198 10.47 -59.80 -26.18
N GLN A 199 10.99 -58.94 -27.05
CA GLN A 199 10.87 -59.07 -28.50
C GLN A 199 11.64 -60.31 -29.00
N ALA A 200 12.85 -60.56 -28.47
CA ALA A 200 13.64 -61.74 -28.82
C ALA A 200 12.91 -63.05 -28.45
N ILE A 201 12.34 -63.16 -27.24
CA ILE A 201 11.54 -64.32 -26.82
C ILE A 201 10.33 -64.51 -27.75
N HIS A 202 9.64 -63.41 -28.10
CA HIS A 202 8.49 -63.48 -28.98
C HIS A 202 8.85 -63.95 -30.38
N GLN A 203 9.87 -63.35 -31.02
CA GLN A 203 10.34 -63.75 -32.34
C GLN A 203 10.82 -65.20 -32.37
N ASN A 204 11.55 -65.64 -31.34
CA ASN A 204 12.04 -67.00 -31.22
C ASN A 204 10.88 -68.01 -31.10
N SER A 205 9.86 -67.69 -30.31
CA SER A 205 8.63 -68.50 -30.21
C SER A 205 7.90 -68.60 -31.55
N THR A 206 7.77 -67.50 -32.29
CA THR A 206 7.10 -67.49 -33.61
C THR A 206 7.88 -68.30 -34.64
N ARG A 207 9.21 -68.16 -34.69
CA ARG A 207 10.07 -68.94 -35.60
C ARG A 207 9.98 -70.44 -35.33
N ALA A 208 10.04 -70.85 -34.06
CA ALA A 208 9.92 -72.25 -33.68
C ALA A 208 8.55 -72.85 -34.06
N SER A 209 7.47 -72.08 -33.88
CA SER A 209 6.12 -72.49 -34.32
C SER A 209 6.00 -72.66 -35.83
N ASN A 210 6.73 -71.87 -36.61
CA ASN A 210 6.68 -71.92 -38.08
C ASN A 210 7.55 -73.02 -38.68
N LEU A 211 8.66 -73.38 -38.03
CA LEU A 211 9.59 -74.41 -38.50
C LEU A 211 9.12 -75.85 -38.20
N GLY A 212 8.40 -76.06 -37.09
CA GLY A 212 7.85 -77.37 -36.72
C GLY A 212 8.88 -78.43 -36.33
N ASP A 213 10.17 -78.07 -36.21
CA ASP A 213 11.24 -78.96 -35.78
C ASP A 213 11.26 -79.06 -34.24
N ASN A 214 10.96 -80.24 -33.71
CA ASN A 214 10.91 -80.46 -32.26
C ASN A 214 12.30 -80.65 -31.63
N SER A 215 13.35 -80.84 -32.43
CA SER A 215 14.71 -81.08 -31.93
C SER A 215 15.34 -79.82 -31.30
N ILE A 216 14.90 -78.62 -31.71
CA ILE A 216 15.41 -77.33 -31.23
C ILE A 216 14.76 -76.85 -29.91
N LEU A 217 13.67 -77.49 -29.47
CA LEU A 217 12.89 -77.06 -28.30
C LEU A 217 13.69 -77.08 -26.97
N PRO A 218 14.55 -78.07 -26.67
CA PRO A 218 15.35 -78.07 -25.44
C PRO A 218 16.28 -76.85 -25.33
N ASP A 219 16.99 -76.52 -26.41
CA ASP A 219 17.92 -75.39 -26.46
C ASP A 219 17.18 -74.04 -26.41
N LEU A 220 16.03 -73.96 -27.07
CA LEU A 220 15.15 -72.79 -27.05
C LEU A 220 14.63 -72.53 -25.62
N CYS A 221 14.17 -73.57 -24.93
CA CYS A 221 13.73 -73.49 -23.54
C CYS A 221 14.87 -73.07 -22.61
N ALA A 222 16.08 -73.60 -22.80
CA ALA A 222 17.26 -73.19 -22.04
C ALA A 222 17.63 -71.72 -22.29
N SER A 223 17.50 -71.24 -23.53
CA SER A 223 17.70 -69.83 -23.90
C SER A 223 16.65 -68.91 -23.27
N HIS A 224 15.36 -69.21 -23.43
CA HIS A 224 14.26 -68.46 -22.84
C HIS A 224 14.36 -68.40 -21.31
N ARG A 225 14.76 -69.50 -20.66
CA ARG A 225 14.99 -69.52 -19.21
C ARG A 225 16.08 -68.54 -18.81
N ARG A 226 17.21 -68.50 -19.52
CA ARG A 226 18.31 -67.54 -19.27
C ARG A 226 17.85 -66.10 -19.46
N GLN A 227 17.11 -65.83 -20.54
CA GLN A 227 16.57 -64.49 -20.82
C GLN A 227 15.59 -64.05 -19.71
N LEU A 228 14.68 -64.92 -19.27
CA LEU A 228 13.74 -64.60 -18.17
C LEU A 228 14.45 -64.33 -16.83
N ILE A 229 15.56 -65.01 -16.54
CA ILE A 229 16.38 -64.72 -15.35
C ILE A 229 17.02 -63.32 -15.45
N LEU A 230 17.50 -62.95 -16.64
CA LEU A 230 18.03 -61.60 -16.88
C LEU A 230 16.92 -60.54 -16.76
N MET A 231 15.74 -60.80 -17.34
CA MET A 231 14.56 -59.93 -17.20
C MET A 231 14.14 -59.75 -15.73
N GLN A 232 14.20 -60.82 -14.92
CA GLN A 232 13.92 -60.72 -13.49
C GLN A 232 14.95 -59.84 -12.77
N THR A 233 16.23 -59.93 -13.17
CA THR A 233 17.32 -59.11 -12.61
C THR A 233 17.14 -57.64 -12.98
N ASN A 234 16.82 -57.36 -14.24
CA ASN A 234 16.51 -56.02 -14.73
C ASN A 234 15.28 -55.43 -14.01
N HIS A 235 14.24 -56.22 -13.79
CA HIS A 235 13.06 -55.79 -13.03
C HIS A 235 13.43 -55.39 -11.59
N LYS A 236 14.25 -56.16 -10.89
CA LYS A 236 14.73 -55.81 -9.54
C LYS A 236 15.49 -54.49 -9.53
N ARG A 237 16.34 -54.23 -10.53
CA ARG A 237 17.07 -52.96 -10.67
C ARG A 237 16.13 -51.77 -10.91
N ILE A 238 15.10 -51.93 -11.74
CA ILE A 238 14.08 -50.89 -11.96
C ILE A 238 13.32 -50.60 -10.66
N LYS A 239 12.94 -51.63 -9.89
CA LYS A 239 12.29 -51.45 -8.59
C LYS A 239 13.19 -50.74 -7.58
N ASP A 240 14.50 -50.98 -7.61
CA ASP A 240 15.46 -50.25 -6.78
C ASP A 240 15.53 -48.77 -7.17
N VAL A 241 15.60 -48.45 -8.47
CA VAL A 241 15.56 -47.06 -8.95
C VAL A 241 14.28 -46.36 -8.49
N HIS A 242 13.12 -47.00 -8.65
CA HIS A 242 11.85 -46.46 -8.15
C HIS A 242 11.95 -46.15 -6.66
N ARG A 243 12.37 -47.12 -5.84
CA ARG A 243 12.49 -46.95 -4.39
C ARG A 243 13.36 -45.74 -4.05
N ARG A 244 14.50 -45.57 -4.73
CA ARG A 244 15.41 -44.44 -4.51
C ARG A 244 14.78 -43.10 -4.90
N VAL A 245 14.04 -43.04 -6.00
CA VAL A 245 13.30 -41.83 -6.42
C VAL A 245 12.22 -41.46 -5.40
N VAL A 246 11.48 -42.44 -4.88
CA VAL A 246 10.45 -42.22 -3.84
C VAL A 246 11.07 -41.70 -2.55
N ILE A 247 12.20 -42.27 -2.12
CA ILE A 247 12.92 -41.79 -0.92
C ILE A 247 13.37 -40.35 -1.13
N ALA A 248 14.02 -40.05 -2.27
CA ALA A 248 14.48 -38.69 -2.58
C ALA A 248 13.33 -37.68 -2.60
N LYS A 249 12.18 -38.03 -3.19
CA LYS A 249 10.98 -37.19 -3.19
C LYS A 249 10.45 -36.96 -1.78
N THR A 250 10.38 -38.00 -0.96
CA THR A 250 9.87 -37.91 0.42
C THR A 250 10.74 -36.97 1.25
N GLU A 251 12.07 -37.10 1.16
CA GLU A 251 13.03 -36.21 1.81
C GLU A 251 12.86 -34.75 1.34
N LEU A 252 12.70 -34.54 0.02
CA LEU A 252 12.51 -33.20 -0.53
C LEU A 252 11.21 -32.56 -0.01
N ILE A 253 10.11 -33.31 0.01
CA ILE A 253 8.82 -32.82 0.52
C ILE A 253 8.94 -32.38 1.98
N GLN A 254 9.59 -33.18 2.83
CA GLN A 254 9.80 -32.82 4.24
C GLN A 254 10.67 -31.55 4.38
N THR A 255 11.73 -31.46 3.57
CA THR A 255 12.66 -30.33 3.54
C THR A 255 11.96 -29.03 3.12
N ILE A 256 11.13 -29.09 2.07
CA ILE A 256 10.35 -27.96 1.57
C ILE A 256 9.25 -27.59 2.57
N TYR A 257 8.55 -28.56 3.15
CA TYR A 257 7.48 -28.30 4.13
C TYR A 257 7.96 -27.47 5.33
N ILE A 258 9.12 -27.82 5.90
CA ILE A 258 9.70 -27.07 7.03
C ILE A 258 9.98 -25.62 6.63
N ARG A 259 10.51 -25.41 5.41
CA ARG A 259 10.85 -24.07 4.89
C ARG A 259 9.61 -23.27 4.53
N LEU A 260 8.59 -23.87 3.93
CA LEU A 260 7.31 -23.21 3.66
C LEU A 260 6.61 -22.81 4.96
N LYS A 261 6.68 -23.64 6.00
CA LYS A 261 6.16 -23.28 7.33
C LYS A 261 6.90 -22.09 7.93
N TRP A 262 8.22 -22.01 7.74
CA TRP A 262 9.01 -20.83 8.12
C TRP A 262 8.62 -19.59 7.32
N ALA A 263 8.52 -19.70 5.98
CA ALA A 263 8.13 -18.61 5.11
C ALA A 263 6.76 -18.03 5.50
N TYR A 264 5.78 -18.91 5.76
CA TYR A 264 4.49 -18.54 6.31
C TYR A 264 4.60 -17.80 7.66
N GLY A 265 5.51 -18.23 8.54
CA GLY A 265 5.77 -17.55 9.81
C GLY A 265 6.27 -16.11 9.62
N VAL A 266 7.18 -15.88 8.66
CA VAL A 266 7.66 -14.53 8.30
C VAL A 266 6.52 -13.69 7.70
N GLU A 267 5.71 -14.28 6.82
CA GLU A 267 4.56 -13.60 6.22
C GLU A 267 3.52 -13.21 7.29
N CYS A 268 3.23 -14.08 8.26
CA CYS A 268 2.39 -13.73 9.41
C CYS A 268 2.96 -12.56 10.21
N GLN A 269 4.27 -12.55 10.46
CA GLN A 269 4.93 -11.42 11.15
C GLN A 269 4.79 -10.12 10.35
N MET A 270 4.92 -10.17 9.01
CA MET A 270 4.66 -9.03 8.14
C MET A 270 3.22 -8.54 8.22
N SER A 271 2.23 -9.43 8.23
CA SER A 271 0.81 -9.05 8.38
C SER A 271 0.55 -8.34 9.70
N VAL A 272 1.02 -8.93 10.81
CA VAL A 272 0.87 -8.34 12.16
C VAL A 272 1.54 -6.97 12.24
N LEU A 273 2.74 -6.82 11.68
CA LEU A 273 3.44 -5.54 11.62
C LEU A 273 2.64 -4.51 10.80
N SER A 274 2.15 -4.91 9.63
CA SER A 274 1.40 -4.03 8.72
C SER A 274 0.08 -3.57 9.34
N GLU A 275 -0.67 -4.49 9.97
CA GLU A 275 -1.89 -4.18 10.72
C GLU A 275 -1.63 -3.22 11.87
N ARG A 276 -0.54 -3.45 12.63
CA ARG A 276 -0.14 -2.57 13.73
C ARG A 276 0.18 -1.16 13.25
N ILE A 277 0.96 -1.04 12.17
CA ILE A 277 1.29 0.26 11.55
C ILE A 277 0.02 0.93 11.02
N HIS A 278 -0.87 0.19 10.36
CA HIS A 278 -2.10 0.75 9.82
C HIS A 278 -3.00 1.31 10.94
N MET A 279 -3.19 0.56 12.02
CA MET A 279 -3.98 1.00 13.17
C MET A 279 -3.41 2.28 13.79
N ILE A 280 -2.09 2.33 14.03
CA ILE A 280 -1.44 3.50 14.63
C ILE A 280 -1.49 4.69 13.66
N SER A 281 -1.15 4.50 12.39
CA SER A 281 -1.14 5.58 11.39
C SER A 281 -2.54 6.18 11.17
N SER A 282 -3.58 5.36 11.12
CA SER A 282 -4.96 5.83 11.03
C SER A 282 -5.35 6.65 12.25
N GLY A 283 -5.06 6.15 13.45
CA GLY A 283 -5.36 6.88 14.68
C GLY A 283 -4.56 8.19 14.81
N LEU A 284 -3.29 8.17 14.39
CA LEU A 284 -2.43 9.35 14.39
C LEU A 284 -2.92 10.41 13.41
N LYS A 285 -3.43 9.98 12.24
CA LYS A 285 -4.05 10.88 11.26
C LYS A 285 -5.26 11.60 11.86
N THR A 286 -6.18 10.85 12.47
CA THR A 286 -7.35 11.44 13.14
C THR A 286 -6.93 12.44 14.23
N LEU A 287 -5.95 12.09 15.05
CA LEU A 287 -5.44 13.02 16.07
C LEU A 287 -4.80 14.27 15.45
N LYS A 288 -4.03 14.13 14.36
CA LYS A 288 -3.44 15.28 13.65
C LYS A 288 -4.51 16.22 13.10
N ASP A 289 -5.64 15.69 12.62
CA ASP A 289 -6.77 16.50 12.15
C ASP A 289 -7.37 17.32 13.31
N GLU A 290 -7.58 16.71 14.48
CA GLU A 290 -8.05 17.42 15.69
C GLU A 290 -7.04 18.46 16.19
N LEU A 291 -5.75 18.14 16.18
CA LEU A 291 -4.68 19.07 16.55
C LEU A 291 -4.58 20.27 15.59
N ASN A 292 -4.91 20.09 14.32
CA ASN A 292 -4.98 21.18 13.36
C ASN A 292 -6.14 22.14 13.69
N ILE A 293 -7.31 21.62 14.08
CA ILE A 293 -8.45 22.44 14.54
C ILE A 293 -8.04 23.22 15.81
N LEU A 294 -7.34 22.57 16.73
CA LEU A 294 -6.80 23.18 17.94
C LEU A 294 -5.84 24.34 17.59
N GLN A 295 -4.88 24.12 16.70
CA GLN A 295 -3.96 25.16 16.24
C GLN A 295 -4.69 26.33 15.56
N GLN A 296 -5.68 26.04 14.72
CA GLN A 296 -6.49 27.06 14.07
C GLN A 296 -7.23 27.91 15.10
N THR A 297 -7.81 27.29 16.14
CA THR A 297 -8.50 27.98 17.24
C THR A 297 -7.61 29.03 17.89
N HIS A 298 -6.35 28.68 18.17
CA HIS A 298 -5.34 29.61 18.71
C HIS A 298 -5.06 30.80 17.79
N SER A 299 -5.14 30.61 16.48
CA SER A 299 -4.89 31.67 15.49
C SER A 299 -6.08 32.61 15.24
N VAL A 300 -7.32 32.21 15.61
CA VAL A 300 -8.55 32.97 15.28
C VAL A 300 -8.52 34.41 15.80
N PRO A 301 -8.19 34.71 17.08
CA PRO A 301 -8.22 36.08 17.57
C PRO A 301 -7.33 37.02 16.77
N HIS A 302 -6.10 36.58 16.50
CA HIS A 302 -5.12 37.36 15.75
C HIS A 302 -5.54 37.58 14.30
N LEU A 303 -5.98 36.51 13.62
CA LEU A 303 -6.43 36.59 12.23
C LEU A 303 -7.66 37.48 12.07
N TYR A 304 -8.63 37.38 13.00
CA TYR A 304 -9.81 38.23 12.98
C TYR A 304 -9.44 39.71 13.12
N LEU A 305 -8.65 40.07 14.14
CA LEU A 305 -8.27 41.47 14.35
C LEU A 305 -7.45 42.02 13.18
N THR A 306 -6.57 41.21 12.60
CA THR A 306 -5.80 41.57 11.39
C THR A 306 -6.73 41.80 10.20
N ALA A 307 -7.74 40.95 10.01
CA ALA A 307 -8.73 41.12 8.96
C ALA A 307 -9.58 42.40 9.16
N VAL A 308 -10.00 42.69 10.39
CA VAL A 308 -10.74 43.92 10.72
C VAL A 308 -9.89 45.16 10.42
N ALA A 309 -8.63 45.18 10.87
CA ALA A 309 -7.70 46.28 10.61
C ALA A 309 -7.49 46.49 9.10
N GLU A 310 -7.35 45.40 8.34
CA GLU A 310 -7.19 45.45 6.89
C GLU A 310 -8.45 45.99 6.17
N VAL A 311 -9.66 45.63 6.65
CA VAL A 311 -10.92 46.18 6.12
C VAL A 311 -11.01 47.69 6.38
N VAL A 312 -10.66 48.14 7.59
CA VAL A 312 -10.63 49.57 7.92
C VAL A 312 -9.62 50.30 7.02
N ARG A 313 -8.41 49.76 6.87
CA ARG A 313 -7.38 50.33 5.99
C ARG A 313 -7.87 50.47 4.55
N ARG A 314 -8.52 49.43 4.00
CA ARG A 314 -9.10 49.45 2.65
C ARG A 314 -10.20 50.49 2.49
N ARG A 315 -11.07 50.66 3.49
CA ARG A 315 -12.11 51.69 3.49
C ARG A 315 -11.51 53.10 3.54
N THR A 316 -10.53 53.34 4.40
CA THR A 316 -9.83 54.64 4.49
C THR A 316 -9.14 54.98 3.17
N PHE A 317 -8.43 54.02 2.57
CA PHE A 317 -7.82 54.19 1.26
C PHE A 317 -8.86 54.51 0.18
N SER A 318 -9.96 53.75 0.13
CA SER A 318 -11.03 53.98 -0.86
C SER A 318 -11.65 55.37 -0.72
N HIS A 319 -11.89 55.83 0.51
CA HIS A 319 -12.42 57.16 0.75
C HIS A 319 -11.45 58.25 0.30
N ALA A 320 -10.17 58.14 0.68
CA ALA A 320 -9.14 59.09 0.26
C ALA A 320 -8.97 59.13 -1.27
N PHE A 321 -9.01 57.96 -1.91
CA PHE A 321 -8.95 57.84 -3.37
C PHE A 321 -10.14 58.49 -4.06
N LEU A 322 -11.37 58.27 -3.56
CA LEU A 322 -12.57 58.88 -4.12
C LEU A 322 -12.59 60.40 -3.94
N MET A 323 -12.15 60.91 -2.79
CA MET A 323 -12.01 62.36 -2.56
C MET A 323 -11.02 62.97 -3.56
N TRP A 324 -9.83 62.36 -3.70
CA TRP A 324 -8.84 62.80 -4.67
C TRP A 324 -9.36 62.77 -6.11
N ALA A 325 -10.04 61.69 -6.51
CA ALA A 325 -10.60 61.56 -7.85
C ALA A 325 -11.71 62.59 -8.12
N ASN A 326 -12.54 62.87 -7.12
CA ASN A 326 -13.59 63.88 -7.21
C ASN A 326 -13.02 65.30 -7.33
N ASP A 327 -12.00 65.63 -6.54
CA ASP A 327 -11.32 66.93 -6.61
C ASP A 327 -10.68 67.14 -7.99
N LEU A 328 -10.03 66.11 -8.53
CA LEU A 328 -9.47 66.13 -9.89
C LEU A 328 -10.56 66.31 -10.94
N ALA A 329 -11.67 65.59 -10.83
CA ALA A 329 -12.81 65.72 -11.75
C ALA A 329 -13.40 67.13 -11.73
N CYS A 330 -13.59 67.72 -10.55
CA CYS A 330 -14.05 69.10 -10.40
C CYS A 330 -13.09 70.11 -11.06
N GLN A 331 -11.77 69.95 -10.87
CA GLN A 331 -10.77 70.80 -11.51
C GLN A 331 -10.82 70.68 -13.04
N LEU A 332 -10.90 69.46 -13.58
CA LEU A 332 -11.01 69.23 -15.02
C LEU A 332 -12.32 69.80 -15.59
N CYS A 333 -13.43 69.65 -14.87
CA CYS A 333 -14.72 70.25 -15.24
C CYS A 333 -14.65 71.78 -15.27
N ALA A 334 -13.97 72.41 -14.32
CA ALA A 334 -13.78 73.86 -14.30
C ALA A 334 -12.95 74.34 -15.50
N VAL A 335 -11.81 73.68 -15.77
CA VAL A 335 -10.96 73.99 -16.94
C VAL A 335 -11.72 73.80 -18.25
N HIS A 336 -12.47 72.69 -18.38
CA HIS A 336 -13.29 72.44 -19.55
C HIS A 336 -14.38 73.50 -19.74
N SER A 337 -15.07 73.89 -18.66
CA SER A 337 -16.12 74.91 -18.72
C SER A 337 -15.56 76.28 -19.11
N GLU A 338 -14.38 76.64 -18.60
CA GLU A 338 -13.70 77.88 -18.97
C GLU A 338 -13.29 77.86 -20.46
N GLU A 339 -12.76 76.75 -20.95
CA GLU A 339 -12.41 76.59 -22.36
C GLU A 339 -13.64 76.66 -23.28
N VAL A 340 -14.75 76.02 -22.89
CA VAL A 340 -16.02 76.11 -23.62
C VAL A 340 -16.52 77.56 -23.65
N ALA A 341 -16.47 78.28 -22.52
CA ALA A 341 -16.86 79.67 -22.46
C ALA A 341 -15.96 80.57 -23.34
N ARG A 342 -14.65 80.33 -23.36
CA ARG A 342 -13.72 81.02 -24.27
C ARG A 342 -14.06 80.75 -25.73
N ARG A 343 -14.34 79.50 -26.09
CA ARG A 343 -14.76 79.14 -27.47
C ARG A 343 -16.08 79.79 -27.86
N GLN A 344 -17.06 79.83 -26.96
CA GLN A 344 -18.32 80.53 -27.20
C GLN A 344 -18.09 82.03 -27.42
N ASN A 345 -17.28 82.68 -26.57
CA ASN A 345 -16.95 84.10 -26.71
C ASN A 345 -16.07 84.40 -27.94
N PHE A 346 -15.27 83.44 -28.39
CA PHE A 346 -14.57 83.53 -29.67
C PHE A 346 -15.55 83.39 -30.84
N GLN A 347 -16.46 82.43 -30.78
CA GLN A 347 -17.45 82.19 -31.82
C GLN A 347 -18.38 83.40 -32.04
N THR A 348 -18.77 84.10 -30.98
CA THR A 348 -19.59 85.33 -31.10
C THR A 348 -18.88 86.43 -31.88
N GLN A 349 -17.54 86.46 -31.93
CA GLN A 349 -16.78 87.40 -32.77
C GLN A 349 -16.82 87.03 -34.25
N PHE A 350 -17.05 85.75 -34.58
CA PHE A 350 -17.16 85.23 -35.93
C PHE A 350 -18.61 85.11 -36.42
N GLU A 351 -19.58 85.32 -35.54
CA GLU A 351 -21.01 85.20 -35.83
C GLU A 351 -21.41 86.23 -36.91
N GLY A 352 -21.76 85.75 -38.10
CA GLY A 352 -22.05 86.58 -39.27
C GLY A 352 -20.83 87.05 -40.08
N HIS A 353 -19.61 86.67 -39.70
CA HIS A 353 -18.39 87.01 -40.44
C HIS A 353 -18.07 85.97 -41.53
N ILE A 354 -17.52 86.39 -42.67
CA ILE A 354 -17.16 85.53 -43.81
C ILE A 354 -16.14 84.42 -43.47
N LEU A 355 -15.33 84.62 -42.41
CA LEU A 355 -14.32 83.67 -41.96
C LEU A 355 -14.89 82.51 -41.13
N SER A 356 -16.16 82.55 -40.73
CA SER A 356 -16.81 81.47 -39.95
C SER A 356 -16.95 80.16 -40.72
N ASN A 357 -16.81 80.17 -42.05
CA ASN A 357 -16.83 78.96 -42.88
C ASN A 357 -15.46 78.29 -43.04
N LEU A 358 -14.39 78.91 -42.50
CA LEU A 358 -13.00 78.47 -42.71
C LEU A 358 -12.43 77.64 -41.53
N PHE A 359 -13.02 77.79 -40.34
CA PHE A 359 -12.67 77.13 -39.07
C PHE A 359 -13.96 76.73 -38.36
#